data_AF-A0A7M1B773-F1
#
_entry.id   AF-A0A7M1B773-F1
#
_cell.length_a   1.000
_cell.length_b   1.000
_cell.length_c   1.000
_cell.angle_alpha   90.00
_cell.angle_beta   90.00
_cell.angle_gamma   90.00
#
_symmetry.space_group_name_H-M   'P 1'
#
loop_
_entity.id
_entity.type
_entity.pdbx_description
1 polymer ?
#
loop_
_entity_poly.entity_id
_entity_poly.type
_entity_poly.pdbx_seq_one_letter_code
_entity_poly.pdbx_strand_id
1 'polypeptide(L)'
;MLDSLEEVLLDMKDELKIQRQLLQLVIESLTTKKAVAKFLGVCTKTVETMTQDGRLIEGEAWFYNEQGVKEFIPDGVIEAKRKRELKKGSVIKGTKHKMHPTASKFMVIKNG
;
A
#
# COMPACT_ATOMS: atom_id res chain seq x y z
N MET A 1 15.69 -22.21 31.81
CA MET A 1 15.76 -22.47 30.35
C MET A 1 14.55 -21.90 29.63
N LEU A 2 13.35 -21.99 30.21
CA LEU A 2 12.18 -21.21 29.79
C LEU A 2 12.32 -19.73 30.15
N ASP A 3 12.85 -19.43 31.35
CA ASP A 3 13.01 -18.05 31.83
C ASP A 3 13.95 -17.23 30.92
N SER A 4 15.06 -17.84 30.48
CA SER A 4 15.99 -17.22 29.54
C SER A 4 15.38 -17.00 28.14
N LEU A 5 14.39 -17.80 27.74
CA LEU A 5 13.69 -17.58 26.47
C LEU A 5 12.65 -16.45 26.61
N GLU A 6 11.95 -16.39 27.74
CA GLU A 6 11.00 -15.32 28.04
C GLU A 6 11.69 -13.95 28.14
N GLU A 7 12.86 -13.89 28.80
CA GLU A 7 13.70 -12.69 28.85
C GLU A 7 14.11 -12.24 27.45
N VAL A 8 14.59 -13.15 26.60
CA VAL A 8 14.96 -12.82 25.21
C VAL A 8 13.76 -12.31 24.40
N LEU A 9 12.56 -12.88 24.60
CA LEU A 9 11.35 -12.41 23.92
C LEU A 9 10.90 -11.03 24.39
N LEU A 10 11.06 -10.73 25.68
CA LEU A 10 10.81 -9.40 26.25
C LEU A 10 11.78 -8.37 25.65
N ASP A 11 13.07 -8.70 25.61
CA ASP A 11 14.09 -7.81 25.03
C ASP A 11 13.82 -7.55 23.54
N MET A 12 13.49 -8.58 22.76
CA MET A 12 13.14 -8.42 21.34
C MET A 12 11.91 -7.52 21.16
N LYS A 13 10.90 -7.67 22.03
CA LYS A 13 9.69 -6.83 21.99
C LYS A 13 10.02 -5.37 22.29
N ASP A 14 10.90 -5.10 23.25
CA ASP A 14 11.26 -3.74 23.61
C ASP A 14 12.15 -3.07 22.55
N GLU A 15 13.09 -3.81 21.96
CA GLU A 15 13.88 -3.34 20.81
C GLU A 15 12.98 -2.96 19.63
N LEU A 16 11.95 -3.77 19.34
CA LEU A 16 10.96 -3.47 18.30
C LEU A 16 10.12 -2.21 18.59
N LYS A 17 9.84 -1.91 19.86
CA LYS A 17 9.18 -0.65 20.23
C LYS A 17 10.08 0.55 19.98
N ILE A 18 11.36 0.46 20.38
CA ILE A 18 12.36 1.52 20.17
C ILE A 18 12.51 1.79 18.67
N GLN A 19 12.66 0.74 17.86
CA GLN A 19 12.73 0.88 16.41
C GLN A 19 11.48 1.55 15.83
N ARG A 20 10.28 1.21 16.32
CA ARG A 20 9.03 1.86 15.88
C ARG A 20 9.03 3.36 16.18
N GLN A 21 9.50 3.76 17.37
CA GLN A 21 9.60 5.17 17.76
C GLN A 21 10.62 5.92 16.88
N LEU A 22 11.79 5.34 16.65
CA LEU A 22 12.81 5.91 15.75
C LEU A 22 12.29 6.04 14.31
N LEU A 23 11.56 5.03 13.83
CA LEU A 23 10.96 5.07 12.50
C LEU A 23 9.92 6.19 12.38
N GLN A 24 9.13 6.45 13.42
CA GLN A 24 8.19 7.59 13.46
C GLN A 24 8.90 8.94 13.42
N LEU A 25 10.12 9.05 13.96
CA LEU A 25 10.93 10.27 13.90
C LEU A 25 11.59 10.49 12.53
N VAL A 26 11.86 9.41 11.78
CA VAL A 26 12.62 9.46 10.51
C VAL A 26 11.74 9.44 9.28
N ILE A 27 10.58 8.78 9.31
CA ILE A 27 9.64 8.80 8.19
C ILE A 27 9.08 10.22 8.09
N GLU A 28 9.51 10.96 7.06
CA GLU A 28 8.77 12.11 6.52
C GLU A 28 7.30 11.72 6.53
N SER A 29 6.53 12.37 7.40
CA SER A 29 5.25 11.86 7.84
C SER A 29 4.42 11.49 6.61
N LEU A 30 3.97 10.23 6.53
CA LEU A 30 3.05 9.75 5.49
C LEU A 30 1.66 10.39 5.66
N THR A 31 1.64 11.68 6.03
CA THR A 31 0.50 12.55 6.30
C THR A 31 0.17 13.39 5.09
N THR A 32 1.11 13.60 4.16
CA THR A 32 0.85 14.38 2.94
C THR A 32 0.56 13.48 1.74
N LYS A 33 -0.31 13.96 0.85
CA LYS A 33 -0.61 13.29 -0.42
C LYS A 33 0.63 12.99 -1.25
N LYS A 34 1.64 13.87 -1.22
CA LYS A 34 2.90 13.70 -1.96
C LYS A 34 3.77 12.58 -1.37
N ALA A 35 3.88 12.52 -0.05
CA ALA A 35 4.61 11.45 0.65
C ALA A 35 3.93 10.09 0.38
N VAL A 36 2.61 10.03 0.49
CA VAL A 36 1.82 8.82 0.20
C VAL A 36 1.97 8.39 -1.26
N ALA A 37 1.93 9.32 -2.22
CA ALA A 37 2.14 9.02 -3.63
C ALA A 37 3.52 8.39 -3.89
N LYS A 38 4.58 8.98 -3.31
CA LYS A 38 5.96 8.46 -3.37
C LYS A 38 6.05 7.06 -2.76
N PHE A 39 5.46 6.84 -1.58
CA PHE A 39 5.47 5.55 -0.90
C PHE A 39 4.73 4.44 -1.66
N LEU A 40 3.57 4.77 -2.24
CA LEU A 40 2.75 3.82 -3.01
C LEU A 40 3.28 3.58 -4.44
N GLY A 41 4.23 4.39 -4.92
CA GLY A 41 4.76 4.32 -6.28
C GLY A 41 3.73 4.75 -7.33
N VAL A 42 2.90 5.76 -7.01
CA VAL A 42 1.82 6.25 -7.88
C VAL A 42 1.84 7.78 -7.95
N CYS A 43 1.09 8.39 -8.87
CA CYS A 43 0.94 9.84 -8.91
C CYS A 43 -0.07 10.34 -7.85
N THR A 44 0.03 11.60 -7.45
CA THR A 44 -0.87 12.23 -6.47
C THR A 44 -2.35 12.19 -6.89
N LYS A 45 -2.63 12.24 -8.20
CA LYS A 45 -3.99 12.08 -8.74
C LYS A 45 -4.55 10.69 -8.46
N THR A 46 -3.71 9.65 -8.54
CA THR A 46 -4.11 8.27 -8.20
C THR A 46 -4.43 8.15 -6.71
N VAL A 47 -3.68 8.84 -5.83
CA VAL A 47 -3.99 8.88 -4.38
C VAL A 47 -5.36 9.52 -4.12
N GLU A 48 -5.71 10.58 -4.87
CA GLU A 48 -7.04 11.18 -4.80
C GLU A 48 -8.13 10.19 -5.26
N THR A 49 -7.91 9.50 -6.38
CA THR A 49 -8.83 8.46 -6.83
C THR A 49 -8.97 7.34 -5.80
N MET A 50 -7.88 6.93 -5.16
CA MET A 50 -7.88 5.90 -4.12
C MET A 50 -8.64 6.31 -2.86
N THR A 51 -8.66 7.60 -2.52
CA THR A 51 -9.50 8.10 -1.41
C THR A 51 -10.97 8.20 -1.82
N GLN A 52 -11.26 8.57 -3.07
CA GLN A 52 -12.63 8.65 -3.59
C GLN A 52 -13.30 7.28 -3.80
N ASP A 53 -12.55 6.28 -4.24
CA ASP A 53 -13.08 4.93 -4.55
C ASP A 53 -13.01 3.95 -3.35
N GLY A 54 -12.62 4.44 -2.18
CA GLY A 54 -12.60 3.67 -0.93
C GLY A 54 -11.42 2.71 -0.79
N ARG A 55 -10.42 2.74 -1.68
CA ARG A 55 -9.17 1.97 -1.50
C ARG A 55 -8.32 2.50 -0.34
N LEU A 56 -8.49 3.76 0.03
CA LEU A 56 -8.01 4.37 1.26
C LEU A 56 -9.23 4.85 2.06
N ILE A 57 -9.52 4.17 3.16
CA ILE A 57 -10.74 4.39 3.97
C ILE A 57 -10.55 5.59 4.91
N GLU A 58 -11.55 6.46 4.98
CA GLU A 58 -11.57 7.59 5.92
C GLU A 58 -11.61 7.08 7.37
N GLY A 59 -10.85 7.71 8.27
CA GLY A 59 -10.67 7.29 9.66
C GLY A 59 -9.65 6.16 9.86
N GLU A 60 -9.35 5.38 8.81
CA GLU A 60 -8.30 4.34 8.87
C GLU A 60 -6.99 4.77 8.19
N ALA A 61 -7.10 5.37 7.00
CA ALA A 61 -5.96 5.72 6.15
C ALA A 61 -5.82 7.23 5.92
N TRP A 62 -6.87 8.01 6.18
CA TRP A 62 -6.86 9.47 6.07
C TRP A 62 -7.99 10.12 6.88
N PHE A 63 -7.86 11.39 7.21
CA PHE A 63 -8.89 12.21 7.87
C PHE A 63 -8.69 13.69 7.53
N TYR A 64 -9.67 14.54 7.83
CA TYR A 64 -9.48 15.99 7.85
C TYR A 64 -9.07 16.44 9.26
N ASN A 65 -7.95 17.13 9.38
CA ASN A 65 -7.51 17.69 10.66
C ASN A 65 -8.40 18.88 11.07
N GLU A 66 -8.16 19.45 12.26
CA GLU A 66 -8.93 20.58 12.81
C GLU A 66 -8.92 21.83 11.90
N GLN A 67 -7.95 21.93 10.99
CA GLN A 67 -7.78 23.03 10.05
C GLN A 67 -8.47 22.74 8.69
N GLY A 68 -9.15 21.61 8.56
CA GLY A 68 -9.77 21.17 7.30
C GLY A 68 -8.79 20.65 6.25
N VAL A 69 -7.53 20.39 6.65
CA VAL A 69 -6.51 19.83 5.75
C VAL A 69 -6.60 18.31 5.77
N LYS A 70 -6.62 17.69 4.58
CA LYS A 70 -6.59 16.23 4.45
C LYS A 70 -5.21 15.70 4.86
N GLU A 71 -5.17 14.94 5.94
CA GLU A 71 -4.00 14.24 6.43
C GLU A 71 -4.17 12.73 6.26
N PHE A 72 -3.03 12.05 6.09
CA PHE A 72 -2.97 10.60 5.92
C PHE A 72 -2.43 9.93 7.18
N ILE A 73 -2.97 8.75 7.47
CA ILE A 73 -2.58 7.94 8.62
C ILE A 73 -1.56 6.91 8.11
N PRO A 74 -0.28 6.97 8.54
CA PRO A 74 0.78 6.11 8.01
C PRO A 74 0.41 4.62 8.07
N ASP A 75 -0.09 4.15 9.21
CA ASP A 75 -0.43 2.74 9.43
C ASP A 75 -1.51 2.26 8.45
N GLY A 76 -2.56 3.04 8.23
CA GLY A 76 -3.61 2.71 7.27
C GLY A 76 -3.12 2.69 5.81
N VAL A 77 -2.22 3.61 5.45
CA VAL A 77 -1.60 3.64 4.11
C VAL A 77 -0.70 2.41 3.90
N ILE A 78 0.08 2.01 4.91
CA ILE A 78 0.92 0.81 4.86
C ILE A 78 0.05 -0.44 4.69
N GLU A 79 -1.03 -0.56 5.47
CA GLU A 79 -1.94 -1.70 5.41
C GLU A 79 -2.66 -1.78 4.06
N ALA A 80 -3.08 -0.64 3.48
CA ALA A 80 -3.66 -0.59 2.15
C ALA A 80 -2.68 -1.08 1.07
N LYS A 81 -1.39 -0.69 1.15
CA LYS A 81 -0.34 -1.19 0.25
C LYS A 81 -0.17 -2.70 0.40
N ARG A 82 -0.08 -3.20 1.64
CA ARG A 82 0.04 -4.63 1.92
C ARG A 82 -1.13 -5.43 1.33
N LYS A 83 -2.38 -5.00 1.57
CA LYS A 83 -3.59 -5.62 1.02
C LYS A 83 -3.57 -5.65 -0.51
N ARG A 84 -3.09 -4.58 -1.16
CA ARG A 84 -2.95 -4.52 -2.63
C ARG A 84 -1.93 -5.52 -3.18
N GLU A 85 -0.77 -5.66 -2.55
CA GLU A 85 0.25 -6.61 -2.99
C GLU A 85 -0.19 -8.06 -2.76
N LEU A 86 -0.89 -8.36 -1.66
CA LEU A 86 -1.50 -9.68 -1.43
C LEU A 86 -2.52 -10.04 -2.52
N LYS A 87 -3.36 -9.08 -2.93
CA LYS A 87 -4.30 -9.26 -4.05
C LYS A 87 -3.61 -9.49 -5.39
N LYS A 88 -2.45 -8.88 -5.65
CA LYS A 88 -1.68 -9.15 -6.88
C LYS A 88 -1.14 -10.58 -6.90
N GLY A 89 -0.67 -11.08 -5.75
CA GLY A 89 -0.17 -12.45 -5.62
C GLY A 89 -1.25 -13.52 -5.84
N SER A 90 -2.51 -13.24 -5.50
CA SER A 90 -3.62 -14.19 -5.69
C SER A 90 -4.18 -14.27 -7.13
N VAL A 91 -3.84 -13.31 -8.00
CA VAL A 91 -4.39 -13.18 -9.37
C VAL A 91 -3.57 -13.94 -10.43
N ILE A 92 -2.54 -14.70 -10.06
CA ILE A 92 -1.73 -15.51 -11.00
C ILE A 92 -2.51 -16.73 -11.59
N LYS A 93 -3.81 -16.90 -11.27
CA LYS A 93 -4.69 -17.79 -12.06
C LYS A 93 -5.19 -17.04 -13.30
N GLY A 94 -4.50 -17.30 -14.41
CA GLY A 94 -4.58 -16.59 -15.68
C GLY A 94 -5.97 -16.17 -16.13
N THR A 95 -6.16 -14.85 -16.26
CA THR A 95 -7.22 -14.29 -17.07
C THR A 95 -6.84 -14.43 -18.54
N LYS A 96 -7.62 -15.24 -19.28
CA LYS A 96 -7.57 -15.27 -20.74
C LYS A 96 -7.91 -13.87 -21.25
N HIS A 97 -6.90 -13.08 -21.61
CA HIS A 97 -7.12 -11.83 -22.31
C HIS A 97 -7.91 -12.12 -23.60
N LYS A 98 -9.17 -11.69 -23.68
CA LYS A 98 -9.86 -11.62 -24.97
C LYS A 98 -9.17 -10.53 -25.79
N MET A 99 -8.51 -10.92 -26.88
CA MET A 99 -7.92 -9.98 -27.83
C MET A 99 -8.98 -9.01 -28.34
N HIS A 100 -8.61 -7.74 -28.46
CA HIS A 100 -9.46 -6.73 -29.07
C HIS A 100 -9.72 -7.11 -30.55
N PRO A 101 -10.95 -6.97 -31.08
CA PRO A 101 -11.31 -7.44 -32.43
C PRO A 101 -10.39 -6.91 -33.53
N THR A 102 -9.86 -5.70 -33.35
CA THR A 102 -8.92 -5.07 -34.28
C THR A 102 -7.59 -5.83 -34.38
N ALA A 103 -7.06 -6.36 -33.28
CA ALA A 103 -5.80 -7.10 -33.27
C ALA A 103 -5.93 -8.47 -33.95
N SER A 104 -7.09 -9.11 -33.86
CA SER A 104 -7.37 -10.39 -34.53
C SER A 104 -7.34 -10.29 -36.06
N LYS A 105 -7.68 -9.11 -36.62
CA LYS A 105 -7.67 -8.89 -38.07
C LYS A 105 -6.27 -8.90 -38.68
N PHE A 106 -5.23 -8.56 -37.90
CA PHE A 106 -3.86 -8.49 -38.39
C PHE A 106 -3.08 -9.82 -38.27
N MET A 107 -3.66 -10.86 -37.65
CA MET A 107 -3.01 -12.18 -37.52
C MET A 107 -3.29 -13.15 -38.68
N VAL A 108 -4.21 -12.83 -39.59
CA VAL A 108 -4.64 -13.77 -40.66
C VAL A 108 -3.66 -13.80 -41.85
N ILE A 109 -2.61 -12.96 -41.86
CA ILE A 109 -1.72 -12.84 -43.02
C ILE A 109 -0.34 -13.43 -42.69
N LYS A 110 -0.22 -14.75 -42.77
CA LYS A 110 1.00 -15.48 -43.14
C LYS A 110 0.67 -16.97 -43.19
N ASN A 111 0.26 -17.43 -44.37
CA ASN A 111 0.42 -18.79 -44.87
C ASN A 111 0.06 -18.74 -46.35
N GLY A 112 1.05 -18.35 -47.14
CA GLY A 112 1.11 -18.42 -48.60
C GLY A 112 2.54 -18.73 -48.96
#